data_AF-A0A0D2SMM1-F1
#
_entry.id   AF-A0A0D2SMM1-F1
#
_cell.length_a   1.000
_cell.length_b   1.000
_cell.length_c   1.000
_cell.angle_alpha   90.00
_cell.angle_beta   90.00
_cell.angle_gamma   90.00
#
_symmetry.space_group_name_H-M   'P 1'
#
loop_
_entity.id
_entity.type
_entity.pdbx_description
1 polymer ?
#
loop_
_entity_poly.entity_id
_entity_poly.type
_entity_poly.pdbx_seq_one_letter_code
_entity_poly.pdbx_strand_id
1 'polypeptide(L)'
;MDRPLKKKLRSQWPNLKFGGSNINFWFHEWMEHGTCSDFAQHPLSYFQSAIQLRTNLNSAMGLTPGSTYTVRQAVNAVFQLIHAYPQISCNRNRTNNRQLLLSEMYICYERPTAPHLLGTLKNCSHLYHGQ
;
A
#
# COMPACT_ATOMS: atom_id res chain seq x y z
N MET A 1 -11.48 4.58 -18.32
CA MET A 1 -10.12 4.64 -17.73
C MET A 1 -9.13 4.88 -18.85
N ASP A 2 -8.27 5.88 -18.70
CA ASP A 2 -7.24 6.22 -19.69
C ASP A 2 -6.24 5.05 -19.90
N ARG A 3 -5.78 4.86 -21.15
CA ARG A 3 -5.00 3.68 -21.58
C ARG A 3 -3.64 3.57 -20.86
N PRO A 4 -2.88 4.66 -20.66
CA PRO A 4 -1.64 4.65 -19.88
C PRO A 4 -1.87 4.32 -18.40
N LEU A 5 -2.90 4.89 -17.78
CA LEU A 5 -3.22 4.62 -16.36
C LEU A 5 -3.57 3.15 -16.15
N LYS A 6 -4.40 2.56 -17.03
CA LYS A 6 -4.74 1.14 -16.98
C LYS A 6 -3.51 0.24 -17.08
N LYS A 7 -2.51 0.58 -17.89
CA LYS A 7 -1.24 -0.17 -17.98
C LYS A 7 -0.46 -0.12 -16.66
N LYS A 8 -0.37 1.06 -16.03
CA LYS A 8 0.29 1.22 -14.72
C LYS A 8 -0.43 0.43 -13.62
N LEU A 9 -1.77 0.54 -13.55
CA LEU A 9 -2.57 -0.21 -12.58
C LEU A 9 -2.40 -1.72 -12.73
N ARG A 10 -2.37 -2.25 -13.96
CA ARG A 10 -2.11 -3.69 -14.19
C ARG A 10 -0.76 -4.15 -13.64
N SER A 11 0.27 -3.31 -13.73
CA SER A 11 1.61 -3.65 -13.30
C SER A 11 1.83 -3.45 -11.79
N GLN A 12 1.25 -2.41 -11.21
CA GLN A 12 1.54 -1.99 -9.83
C GLN A 12 0.44 -2.34 -8.83
N TRP A 13 -0.79 -2.53 -9.28
CA TRP A 13 -1.94 -2.85 -8.43
C TRP A 13 -2.80 -4.00 -9.03
N PRO A 14 -2.21 -5.16 -9.33
CA PRO A 14 -2.96 -6.30 -9.85
C PRO A 14 -3.84 -6.93 -8.75
N ASN A 15 -4.92 -7.58 -9.16
CA ASN A 15 -5.62 -8.53 -8.31
C ASN A 15 -4.76 -9.81 -8.18
N LEU A 16 -4.45 -10.19 -6.94
CA LEU A 16 -3.66 -11.39 -6.65
C LEU A 16 -4.51 -12.63 -6.36
N LYS A 17 -5.84 -12.50 -6.28
CA LYS A 17 -6.75 -13.64 -6.05
C LYS A 17 -6.91 -14.45 -7.35
N PHE A 18 -6.69 -15.76 -7.26
CA PHE A 18 -6.85 -16.67 -8.41
C PHE A 18 -8.26 -16.58 -9.02
N GLY A 19 -8.32 -16.51 -10.36
CA GLY A 19 -9.58 -16.36 -11.11
C GLY A 19 -10.25 -14.98 -11.03
N GLY A 20 -9.70 -14.04 -10.26
CA GLY A 20 -10.28 -12.71 -10.11
C GLY A 20 -9.83 -11.72 -11.19
N SER A 21 -10.70 -10.75 -11.47
CA SER A 21 -10.46 -9.71 -12.47
C SER A 21 -9.89 -8.43 -11.85
N ASN A 22 -8.84 -7.87 -12.46
CA ASN A 22 -8.28 -6.57 -12.07
C ASN A 22 -9.34 -5.46 -12.07
N ILE A 23 -10.24 -5.43 -13.06
CA ILE A 23 -11.23 -4.35 -13.14
C ILE A 23 -12.26 -4.44 -12.00
N ASN A 24 -12.67 -5.65 -11.62
CA ASN A 24 -13.60 -5.85 -10.50
C ASN A 24 -12.95 -5.50 -9.18
N PHE A 25 -11.67 -5.86 -9.01
CA PHE A 25 -10.88 -5.47 -7.84
C PHE A 25 -10.78 -3.95 -7.73
N TRP A 26 -10.36 -3.24 -8.79
CA TRP A 26 -10.27 -1.77 -8.74
C TRP A 26 -11.63 -1.11 -8.51
N PHE A 27 -12.70 -1.66 -9.09
CA PHE A 27 -14.06 -1.16 -8.84
C PHE A 27 -14.45 -1.29 -7.37
N HIS A 28 -14.15 -2.43 -6.75
CA HIS A 28 -14.38 -2.64 -5.32
C HIS A 28 -13.59 -1.65 -4.46
N GLU A 29 -12.29 -1.51 -4.69
CA GLU A 29 -11.44 -0.55 -3.96
C GLU A 29 -11.94 0.89 -4.11
N TRP A 30 -12.43 1.27 -5.29
CA TRP A 30 -13.04 2.57 -5.49
C TRP A 30 -14.32 2.73 -4.67
N MET A 31 -15.24 1.76 -4.76
CA MET A 31 -16.54 1.83 -4.09
C MET A 31 -16.40 1.86 -2.57
N GLU A 32 -15.51 1.05 -1.99
CA GLU A 32 -15.34 0.92 -0.54
C GLU A 32 -14.44 2.00 0.07
N HIS A 33 -13.44 2.48 -0.67
CA HIS A 33 -12.40 3.36 -0.11
C HIS A 33 -12.25 4.68 -0.88
N GLY A 34 -12.32 4.63 -2.21
CA GLY A 34 -12.18 5.81 -3.04
C GLY A 34 -13.30 6.84 -2.86
N THR A 35 -14.54 6.38 -2.69
CA THR A 35 -15.72 7.25 -2.46
C THR A 35 -15.68 8.02 -1.14
N CYS A 36 -14.93 7.53 -0.15
CA CYS A 36 -14.71 8.19 1.14
C CYS A 36 -13.47 9.10 1.16
N SER A 37 -12.73 9.20 0.05
CA SER A 37 -11.54 10.02 -0.06
C SER A 37 -11.85 11.46 -0.50
N ASP A 38 -10.83 12.32 -0.47
CA ASP A 38 -10.90 13.68 -1.05
C ASP A 38 -11.18 13.68 -2.57
N PHE A 39 -11.07 12.51 -3.21
CA PHE A 39 -11.37 12.30 -4.62
C PHE A 39 -12.74 11.67 -4.87
N ALA A 40 -13.69 11.74 -3.94
CA ALA A 40 -15.00 11.07 -4.05
C ALA A 40 -15.73 11.29 -5.40
N GLN A 41 -15.55 12.46 -6.03
CA GLN A 41 -16.14 12.81 -7.33
C GLN A 41 -15.17 12.66 -8.52
N HIS A 42 -13.95 12.21 -8.26
CA HIS A 42 -12.83 12.17 -9.21
C HIS A 42 -12.09 10.82 -9.17
N PRO A 43 -12.74 9.71 -9.61
CA PRO A 43 -12.14 8.37 -9.58
C PRO A 43 -10.80 8.27 -10.30
N LEU A 44 -10.62 9.00 -11.40
CA LEU A 44 -9.33 9.02 -12.11
C LEU A 44 -8.21 9.58 -11.23
N SER A 45 -8.47 10.65 -10.47
CA SER A 45 -7.51 11.26 -9.56
C SER A 45 -7.15 10.36 -8.39
N TYR A 46 -8.12 9.58 -7.86
CA TYR A 46 -7.85 8.53 -6.86
C TYR A 46 -6.81 7.51 -7.35
N PHE A 47 -7.06 6.91 -8.52
CA PHE A 47 -6.13 5.92 -9.08
C PHE A 47 -4.79 6.51 -9.50
N GLN A 48 -4.77 7.73 -10.04
CA GLN A 48 -3.53 8.41 -10.38
C GLN A 48 -2.67 8.68 -9.14
N SER A 49 -3.29 9.16 -8.06
CA SER A 49 -2.61 9.45 -6.80
C SER A 49 -2.02 8.18 -6.18
N ALA A 50 -2.79 7.09 -6.13
CA ALA A 50 -2.30 5.80 -5.63
C ALA A 50 -1.07 5.29 -6.41
N ILE A 51 -1.09 5.40 -7.74
CA ILE A 51 0.03 5.00 -8.59
C ILE A 51 1.25 5.91 -8.41
N GLN A 52 1.05 7.21 -8.24
CA GLN A 52 2.13 8.16 -7.97
C GLN A 52 2.79 7.86 -6.62
N LEU A 53 2.01 7.68 -5.56
CA LEU A 53 2.51 7.30 -4.23
C LEU A 53 3.30 6.00 -4.30
N ARG A 54 2.78 4.97 -4.98
CA ARG A 54 3.48 3.68 -5.11
C ARG A 54 4.79 3.79 -5.91
N THR A 55 4.81 4.61 -6.96
CA THR A 55 5.99 4.77 -7.83
C THR A 55 7.13 5.49 -7.11
N ASN A 56 6.82 6.36 -6.16
CA ASN A 56 7.82 7.09 -5.36
C ASN A 56 8.44 6.25 -4.24
N LEU A 57 8.04 4.98 -4.08
CA LEU A 57 8.54 4.09 -3.03
C LEU A 57 9.40 2.97 -3.62
N ASN A 58 10.47 2.62 -2.90
CA ASN A 58 11.26 1.43 -3.17
C ASN A 58 10.39 0.18 -3.01
N SER A 59 10.39 -0.74 -3.98
CA SER A 59 9.51 -1.90 -3.97
C SER A 59 9.70 -2.84 -2.77
N ALA A 60 10.90 -2.91 -2.22
CA ALA A 60 11.24 -3.80 -1.12
C ALA A 60 11.30 -3.07 0.23
N MET A 61 11.23 -1.73 0.22
CA MET A 61 11.30 -0.87 1.41
C MET A 61 12.44 -1.26 2.38
N GLY A 62 13.59 -1.66 1.83
CA GLY A 62 14.79 -2.01 2.60
C GLY A 62 14.80 -3.43 3.17
N LEU A 63 13.82 -4.25 2.83
CA LEU A 63 13.72 -5.64 3.26
C LEU A 63 14.12 -6.59 2.13
N THR A 64 14.74 -7.71 2.48
CA THR A 64 15.11 -8.75 1.51
C THR A 64 14.13 -9.91 1.58
N PRO A 65 13.39 -10.24 0.50
CA PRO A 65 12.51 -11.39 0.47
C PRO A 65 13.25 -12.69 0.85
N GLY A 66 12.62 -13.52 1.68
CA GLY A 66 13.21 -14.77 2.19
C GLY A 66 14.09 -14.60 3.44
N SER A 67 14.42 -13.36 3.84
CA SER A 67 15.10 -13.09 5.11
C SER A 67 14.11 -12.98 6.27
N THR A 68 14.60 -13.22 7.49
CA THR A 68 13.81 -13.11 8.73
C THR A 68 14.17 -11.84 9.47
N TYR A 69 13.15 -11.10 9.92
CA TYR A 69 13.29 -9.88 10.69
C TYR A 69 12.36 -9.93 11.91
N THR A 70 12.80 -9.35 13.02
CA THR A 70 11.85 -8.89 14.05
C THR A 70 11.00 -7.75 13.49
N VAL A 71 9.79 -7.56 14.02
CA VAL A 71 8.92 -6.43 13.64
C VAL A 71 9.67 -5.09 13.77
N ARG A 72 10.42 -4.91 14.86
CA ARG A 72 11.23 -3.70 15.08
C ARG A 72 12.31 -3.51 14.01
N GLN A 73 13.02 -4.58 13.60
CA GLN A 73 14.00 -4.47 12.52
C GLN A 73 13.34 -4.08 11.20
N ALA A 74 12.19 -4.66 10.86
CA ALA A 74 11.47 -4.32 9.64
C ALA A 74 11.01 -2.85 9.65
N VAL A 75 10.35 -2.41 10.73
CA VAL A 75 9.91 -1.02 10.92
C VAL A 75 11.09 -0.04 10.83
N ASN A 76 12.23 -0.35 11.47
CA ASN A 76 13.41 0.51 11.44
C ASN A 76 14.04 0.58 10.04
N ALA A 77 14.12 -0.54 9.31
CA ALA A 77 14.67 -0.56 7.95
C ALA A 77 13.87 0.37 7.02
N VAL A 78 12.54 0.34 7.13
CA VAL A 78 11.65 1.25 6.39
C VAL A 78 11.87 2.70 6.82
N PHE A 79 11.92 2.97 8.13
CA PHE A 79 12.15 4.31 8.67
C PHE A 79 13.46 4.93 8.15
N GLN A 80 14.54 4.15 8.03
CA GLN A 80 15.81 4.67 7.50
C GLN A 80 15.73 5.08 6.02
N LEU A 81 14.76 4.56 5.26
CA LEU A 81 14.60 4.88 3.84
C LEU A 81 13.66 6.05 3.58
N ILE A 82 12.58 6.15 4.34
CA ILE A 82 11.50 7.13 4.07
C ILE A 82 11.32 8.15 5.19
N HIS A 83 12.08 8.03 6.28
CA HIS A 83 12.02 8.91 7.46
C HIS A 83 10.64 9.00 8.13
N ALA A 84 9.84 7.95 8.00
CA ALA A 84 8.52 7.82 8.61
C ALA A 84 8.27 6.36 9.03
N TYR A 85 7.62 6.16 10.18
CA TYR A 85 7.29 4.83 10.68
C TYR A 85 6.10 4.23 9.91
N PRO A 86 6.26 3.05 9.30
CA PRO A 86 5.14 2.33 8.68
C PRO A 86 4.29 1.62 9.74
N GLN A 87 3.13 1.14 9.32
CA GLN A 87 2.37 0.10 10.02
C GLN A 87 2.62 -1.25 9.35
N ILE A 88 2.91 -2.28 10.14
CA ILE A 88 3.17 -3.63 9.65
C ILE A 88 2.00 -4.56 9.97
N SER A 89 1.60 -5.36 8.97
CA SER A 89 0.61 -6.43 9.11
C SER A 89 1.19 -7.77 8.66
N CYS A 90 1.02 -8.78 9.52
CA CYS A 90 1.55 -10.12 9.32
C CYS A 90 0.44 -11.15 9.30
N ASN A 91 0.61 -12.18 8.47
CA ASN A 91 -0.25 -13.35 8.44
C ASN A 91 0.49 -14.58 8.93
N ARG A 92 -0.21 -15.50 9.61
CA ARG A 92 0.36 -16.81 9.93
C ARG A 92 0.57 -17.61 8.65
N ASN A 93 1.73 -18.25 8.53
CA ASN A 93 2.00 -19.16 7.44
C ASN A 93 1.01 -20.34 7.51
N ARG A 94 0.33 -20.61 6.39
CA ARG A 94 -0.67 -21.67 6.28
C ARG A 94 -0.10 -23.07 6.44
N THR A 95 1.19 -23.28 6.14
CA THR A 95 1.87 -24.58 6.26
C THR A 95 2.62 -24.72 7.59
N ASN A 96 3.04 -23.61 8.20
CA ASN A 96 3.69 -23.59 9.51
C ASN A 96 3.10 -22.47 10.38
N ASN A 97 2.10 -22.80 11.20
CA ASN A 97 1.36 -21.82 11.99
C ASN A 97 2.20 -21.06 13.04
N ARG A 98 3.44 -21.49 13.32
CA ARG A 98 4.39 -20.80 14.21
C ARG A 98 5.17 -19.70 13.50
N GLN A 99 5.16 -19.68 12.16
CA GLN A 99 5.83 -18.66 11.37
C GLN A 99 4.85 -17.54 10.99
N LEU A 100 5.27 -16.29 11.20
CA LEU A 100 4.60 -15.11 10.68
C LEU A 100 5.27 -14.67 9.37
N LEU A 101 4.45 -14.35 8.38
CA LEU A 101 4.89 -13.78 7.11
C LEU A 101 4.40 -12.33 7.05
N LEU A 102 5.30 -11.42 6.67
CA LEU A 102 4.93 -10.05 6.35
C LEU A 102 3.93 -10.08 5.18
N SER A 103 2.71 -9.59 5.41
CA SER A 103 1.64 -9.60 4.42
C SER A 103 1.43 -8.22 3.81
N GLU A 104 1.27 -7.21 4.66
CA GLU A 104 0.99 -5.84 4.22
C GLU A 104 1.84 -4.84 5.00
N MET A 105 2.17 -3.74 4.34
CA MET A 105 2.86 -2.60 4.91
C MET A 105 2.08 -1.35 4.52
N TYR A 106 1.64 -0.58 5.50
CA TYR A 106 0.95 0.68 5.26
C TYR A 106 1.91 1.84 5.47
N ILE A 107 1.89 2.76 4.51
CA ILE A 107 2.63 4.01 4.53
C ILE A 107 1.63 5.15 4.69
N CYS A 108 1.83 5.98 5.70
CA CYS A 108 0.88 7.03 6.05
C CYS A 108 1.34 8.38 5.55
N TYR A 109 0.36 9.18 5.11
CA TYR A 109 0.56 10.51 4.57
C TYR A 109 -0.32 11.51 5.30
N GLU A 110 0.15 12.74 5.42
CA GLU A 110 -0.71 13.85 5.78
C GLU A 110 -1.76 14.11 4.70
N ARG A 111 -2.92 14.63 5.12
CA ARG A 111 -3.93 15.06 4.18
C ARG A 111 -3.38 16.25 3.38
N PRO A 112 -3.37 16.22 2.04
CA PRO A 112 -2.88 17.33 1.24
C PRO A 112 -3.72 18.59 1.49
N THR A 113 -3.09 19.75 1.48
CA THR A 113 -3.77 21.04 1.66
C THR A 113 -4.46 21.53 0.37
N ALA A 114 -4.17 20.93 -0.78
CA ALA A 114 -4.78 21.26 -2.05
C ALA A 114 -5.09 19.99 -2.86
N PRO A 115 -6.15 20.03 -3.70
CA PRO A 115 -6.42 18.97 -4.67
C PRO A 115 -5.19 18.77 -5.57
N HIS A 116 -4.88 17.51 -5.90
CA HIS A 116 -3.76 17.10 -6.77
C HIS A 116 -2.34 17.17 -6.17
N LEU A 117 -2.18 17.64 -4.93
CA LEU A 117 -0.93 17.45 -4.21
C LEU A 117 -0.88 16.06 -3.57
N LEU A 118 0.31 15.47 -3.54
CA LEU A 118 0.56 14.29 -2.71
C LEU A 118 0.78 14.74 -1.28
N GLY A 119 0.26 13.96 -0.33
CA GLY A 119 0.51 14.18 1.08
C GLY A 119 1.99 14.00 1.40
N THR A 120 2.45 14.65 2.47
CA THR A 120 3.79 14.41 3.01
C THR A 120 3.79 13.16 3.86
N LEU A 121 4.88 12.40 3.87
CA LEU A 121 5.01 11.22 4.72
C LEU A 121 4.85 11.58 6.20
N LYS A 122 4.16 10.71 6.94
CA LYS A 122 4.05 10.80 8.40
C LYS A 122 4.10 9.43 9.05
N ASN A 123 4.36 9.43 10.35
CA ASN A 123 4.28 8.21 11.14
C ASN A 123 2.84 7.69 11.15
N CYS A 124 2.67 6.39 10.88
CA CYS A 124 1.39 5.73 11.10
C CYS A 124 1.04 5.71 12.59
N SER A 125 -0.24 5.90 12.92
CA SER A 125 -0.73 5.97 14.31
C SER A 125 -0.57 4.66 15.08
N HIS A 126 -0.51 3.53 14.37
CA HIS A 126 -0.25 2.22 14.93
C HIS A 126 0.94 1.59 14.20
N LEU A 127 1.87 1.00 14.94
CA LEU A 127 3.03 0.31 14.36
C LEU A 127 2.67 -1.11 13.89
N TYR A 128 1.58 -1.68 14.42
CA TYR A 128 1.16 -3.04 14.15
C TYR A 128 -0.36 -3.13 13.98
N HIS A 129 -0.78 -3.95 13.02
CA HIS A 129 -2.15 -4.39 12.86
C HIS A 129 -2.12 -5.87 12.51
N GLY A 130 -2.76 -6.72 13.32
CA GLY A 130 -2.83 -8.15 13.04
C GLY A 130 -4.01 -8.80 13.75
N GLN A 131 -4.57 -9.80 13.08
CA GLN A 131 -5.53 -10.76 13.64
C GLN A 131 -4.81 -11.91 14.33
#